data_AF-A0A2W6BYN0-F1
#
_entry.id   AF-A0A2W6BYN0-F1
#
_cell.length_a   1.000
_cell.length_b   1.000
_cell.length_c   1.000
_cell.angle_alpha   90.00
_cell.angle_beta   90.00
_cell.angle_gamma   90.00
#
_symmetry.space_group_name_H-M   'P 1'
#
loop_
_entity.id
_entity.type
_entity.pdbx_description
1 polymer ?
#
loop_
_entity_poly.entity_id
_entity_poly.type
_entity_poly.pdbx_seq_one_letter_code
_entity_poly.pdbx_strand_id
1 'polypeptide(L)'
;PRITPLWFLWENGAFYMTSERGKRHLEDLKRDLHASVCIDTEEKDAVDGIRKNRQVKGRGLADLSVDAGGTLTKRITLKYVPGVDGMALALQRASVPRITIEVRPRRLLGLGVG
;
A
#
# COMPACT_ATOMS: atom_id res chain seq x y z
N PRO A 1 -3.83 17.51 2.35
CA PRO A 1 -3.74 16.03 2.28
C PRO A 1 -2.54 15.66 1.39
N ARG A 2 -1.71 14.70 1.80
CA ARG A 2 -0.57 14.23 1.01
C ARG A 2 -0.91 12.87 0.41
N ILE A 3 -0.64 12.70 -0.88
CA ILE A 3 -0.83 11.43 -1.60
C ILE A 3 0.54 10.81 -1.83
N THR A 4 0.69 9.52 -1.53
CA THR A 4 1.93 8.78 -1.76
C THR A 4 1.57 7.40 -2.30
N PRO A 5 1.98 7.04 -3.52
CA PRO A 5 1.76 5.70 -4.04
C PRO A 5 2.66 4.71 -3.29
N LEU A 6 2.07 3.62 -2.81
CA LEU A 6 2.78 2.56 -2.12
C LEU A 6 2.29 1.20 -2.62
N TRP A 7 3.21 0.24 -2.71
CA TRP A 7 2.85 -1.16 -2.82
C TRP A 7 2.25 -1.65 -1.51
N PHE A 8 1.25 -2.52 -1.59
CA PHE A 8 0.51 -2.98 -0.41
C PHE A 8 0.27 -4.49 -0.41
N LEU A 9 0.04 -5.04 0.78
CA LEU A 9 -0.63 -6.32 1.01
C LEU A 9 -1.97 -6.06 1.70
N TRP A 10 -2.98 -6.88 1.38
CA TRP A 10 -4.26 -6.90 2.09
C TRP A 10 -4.40 -8.26 2.74
N GLU A 11 -4.33 -8.29 4.06
CA GLU A 11 -4.39 -9.52 4.85
C GLU A 11 -5.02 -9.19 6.21
N ASN A 12 -5.75 -10.13 6.80
CA ASN A 12 -6.32 -9.98 8.16
C ASN A 12 -7.12 -8.67 8.37
N GLY A 13 -7.82 -8.22 7.32
CA GLY A 13 -8.63 -7.01 7.36
C GLY A 13 -7.84 -5.69 7.41
N ALA A 14 -6.55 -5.69 7.07
CA ALA A 14 -5.70 -4.50 7.09
C ALA A 14 -4.88 -4.33 5.80
N PHE A 15 -4.60 -3.07 5.46
CA PHE A 15 -3.63 -2.71 4.44
C PHE A 15 -2.24 -2.61 5.07
N TYR A 16 -1.29 -3.36 4.54
CA TYR A 16 0.10 -3.34 4.95
C TYR A 16 0.96 -2.74 3.86
N MET A 17 1.71 -1.69 4.17
CA MET A 17 2.66 -1.04 3.26
C MET A 17 4.01 -0.87 3.97
N THR A 18 5.09 -0.64 3.21
CA THR A 18 6.37 -0.23 3.81
C THR A 18 6.96 0.99 3.13
N SER A 19 7.67 1.79 3.91
CA SER A 19 8.36 2.98 3.43
C SER A 19 9.73 3.12 4.08
N GLU A 20 10.68 3.70 3.38
CA GLU A 20 12.01 4.00 3.94
C GLU A 20 11.88 4.97 5.11
N ARG A 21 12.76 4.83 6.11
CA ARG A 21 12.81 5.77 7.24
C ARG A 21 13.06 7.21 6.74
N GLY A 22 12.49 8.19 7.45
CA GLY A 22 12.70 9.61 7.18
C GLY A 22 11.87 10.21 6.04
N LYS A 23 10.97 9.44 5.39
CA LYS A 23 10.07 10.02 4.39
C LYS A 23 9.03 10.92 5.05
N ARG A 24 8.73 12.05 4.42
CA ARG A 24 7.79 13.06 4.94
C ARG A 24 6.39 12.53 5.29
N HIS A 25 5.85 11.57 4.53
CA HIS A 25 4.55 10.98 4.86
C HIS A 25 4.56 10.19 6.18
N LEU A 26 5.72 9.65 6.60
CA LEU A 26 5.86 9.03 7.91
C LEU A 26 5.86 10.06 9.03
N GLU A 27 6.47 11.24 8.82
CA GLU A 27 6.41 12.35 9.77
C GLU A 27 4.99 12.89 9.90
N ASP A 28 4.28 13.02 8.78
CA ASP A 28 2.89 13.44 8.76
C ASP A 28 2.01 12.42 9.52
N LEU A 29 2.22 11.10 9.31
CA LEU A 29 1.49 10.05 10.05
C LEU A 29 1.85 9.99 11.55
N LYS A 30 3.11 10.23 11.92
CA LYS A 30 3.51 10.32 13.34
C LYS A 30 2.81 11.46 14.08
N ARG A 31 2.51 12.56 13.37
CA ARG A 31 1.78 13.71 13.93
C ARG A 31 0.27 13.45 13.98
N ASP A 32 -0.26 12.82 12.93
CA ASP A 32 -1.68 12.49 12.81
C ASP A 32 -1.85 11.13 12.13
N LEU A 33 -2.28 10.13 12.91
CA LEU A 33 -2.39 8.74 12.46
C LEU A 33 -3.56 8.52 11.47
N HIS A 34 -4.41 9.52 11.20
CA HIS A 34 -5.49 9.35 10.25
C HIS A 34 -4.97 9.14 8.82
N ALA A 35 -5.28 7.96 8.26
CA ALA A 35 -4.89 7.58 6.92
C ALA A 35 -6.10 7.14 6.09
N SER A 36 -5.99 7.33 4.77
CA SER A 36 -6.92 6.75 3.81
C SER A 36 -6.12 6.02 2.72
N VAL A 37 -6.60 4.84 2.34
CA VAL A 37 -6.05 4.04 1.25
C VAL A 37 -7.06 4.06 0.12
N CYS A 38 -6.58 4.28 -1.10
CA CYS A 38 -7.37 4.20 -2.32
C CYS A 38 -6.66 3.25 -3.28
N ILE A 39 -7.34 2.18 -3.66
CA ILE A 39 -6.90 1.26 -4.71
C ILE A 39 -7.81 1.54 -5.88
N ASP A 40 -7.22 1.81 -7.03
CA ASP A 40 -7.94 2.02 -8.28
C ASP A 40 -7.52 0.94 -9.28
N THR A 41 -8.49 0.44 -10.03
CA THR A 41 -8.30 -0.42 -11.18
C THR A 41 -9.07 0.18 -12.35
N GLU A 42 -8.35 0.47 -13.41
CA GLU A 42 -8.92 0.99 -14.65
C GLU A 42 -8.90 -0.11 -15.71
N GLU A 43 -10.01 -0.34 -16.39
CA GLU A 43 -10.00 -1.11 -17.63
C GLU A 43 -9.22 -0.32 -18.70
N LYS A 44 -8.40 -1.02 -19.49
CA LYS A 44 -7.56 -0.38 -20.51
C LYS A 44 -8.42 0.19 -21.64
N ASP A 45 -9.48 -0.52 -21.99
CA ASP A 45 -10.34 -0.19 -23.11
C ASP A 45 -11.59 0.54 -22.62
N ALA A 46 -12.01 1.55 -23.38
CA ALA A 46 -13.31 2.18 -23.19
C ALA A 46 -14.36 1.41 -24.00
N VAL A 47 -15.46 1.02 -23.35
CA VAL A 47 -16.64 0.49 -24.04
C VAL A 47 -17.66 1.64 -24.07
N ASP A 48 -18.16 1.97 -25.26
CA ASP A 48 -19.11 3.07 -25.48
C ASP A 48 -18.63 4.45 -24.99
N GLY A 49 -17.32 4.70 -25.07
CA GLY A 49 -16.70 5.95 -24.60
C GLY A 49 -16.60 6.07 -23.07
N ILE A 50 -17.01 5.05 -22.33
CA ILE A 50 -16.90 5.00 -20.86
C ILE A 50 -15.74 4.09 -20.49
N ARG A 51 -14.77 4.64 -19.77
CA ARG A 51 -13.69 3.85 -19.16
C ARG A 51 -14.15 3.33 -17.80
N LYS A 52 -14.34 2.02 -17.68
CA LYS A 52 -14.74 1.41 -16.41
C LYS A 52 -13.61 1.57 -15.39
N ASN A 53 -13.91 2.29 -14.32
CA ASN A 53 -13.05 2.48 -13.17
C ASN A 53 -13.69 1.78 -11.96
N ARG A 54 -12.90 0.99 -11.22
CA ARG A 54 -13.32 0.39 -9.95
C ARG A 54 -12.35 0.80 -8.87
N GLN A 55 -12.87 1.37 -7.80
CA GLN A 55 -12.11 1.84 -6.65
C GLN A 55 -12.53 1.12 -5.38
N VAL A 56 -11.54 0.82 -4.54
CA VAL A 56 -11.75 0.47 -3.14
C VAL A 56 -11.08 1.52 -2.29
N LYS A 57 -11.86 2.15 -1.40
CA LYS A 57 -11.38 3.15 -0.46
C LYS A 57 -11.54 2.63 0.96
N GLY A 58 -10.54 2.85 1.80
CA GLY A 58 -10.57 2.56 3.23
C GLY A 58 -10.04 3.73 4.03
N ARG A 59 -10.65 4.01 5.18
CA ARG A 59 -10.17 5.03 6.14
C ARG A 59 -9.98 4.41 7.51
N GLY A 60 -8.86 4.70 8.14
CA GLY A 60 -8.50 4.16 9.45
C GLY A 60 -7.40 4.97 10.13
N LEU A 61 -6.96 4.47 11.28
CA LEU A 61 -5.73 4.93 11.91
C LEU A 61 -4.58 4.05 11.43
N ALA A 62 -3.44 4.66 11.16
CA ALA A 62 -2.21 3.96 10.85
C ALA A 62 -1.54 3.49 12.15
N ASP A 63 -0.98 2.30 12.12
CA ASP A 63 0.02 1.83 13.08
C ASP A 63 1.38 1.78 12.38
N LEU A 64 2.40 2.31 13.05
CA LEU A 64 3.76 2.48 12.51
C LEU A 64 4.73 1.65 13.33
N SER A 65 5.36 0.67 12.69
CA SER A 65 6.35 -0.19 13.34
C SER A 65 7.58 -0.40 12.45
N VAL A 66 8.68 -0.89 13.02
CA VAL A 66 9.88 -1.24 12.24
C VAL A 66 9.62 -2.55 11.50
N ASP A 67 9.95 -2.60 10.21
CA ASP A 67 9.92 -3.86 9.45
C ASP A 67 11.15 -4.72 9.77
N ALA A 68 11.10 -5.38 10.93
CA ALA A 68 12.21 -6.19 11.43
C ALA A 68 12.57 -7.32 10.44
N GLY A 69 13.85 -7.37 10.07
CA GLY A 69 14.37 -8.32 9.07
C GLY A 69 13.84 -8.11 7.64
N GLY A 70 13.13 -7.00 7.40
CA GLY A 70 12.52 -6.66 6.11
C GLY A 70 11.44 -7.65 5.66
N THR A 71 10.82 -8.37 6.61
CA THR A 71 9.91 -9.48 6.33
C THR A 71 8.72 -9.01 5.49
N LEU A 72 8.08 -7.91 5.89
CA LEU A 72 6.93 -7.39 5.16
C LEU A 72 7.35 -6.80 3.82
N THR A 73 8.48 -6.09 3.77
CA THR A 73 9.04 -5.55 2.53
C THR A 73 9.29 -6.64 1.49
N LYS A 74 9.83 -7.81 1.89
CA LYS A 74 10.02 -8.94 0.99
C LYS A 74 8.70 -9.47 0.45
N ARG A 75 7.72 -9.70 1.34
CA ARG A 75 6.39 -10.20 0.95
C ARG A 75 5.67 -9.26 -0.01
N ILE A 76 5.67 -7.95 0.28
CA ILE A 76 5.12 -6.94 -0.61
C ILE A 76 5.85 -6.97 -1.95
N THR A 77 7.19 -7.00 -1.95
CA THR A 77 7.96 -7.00 -3.20
C THR A 77 7.62 -8.20 -4.08
N LEU A 78 7.58 -9.40 -3.49
CA LEU A 78 7.30 -10.65 -4.21
C LEU A 78 5.86 -10.74 -4.73
N LYS A 79 4.91 -10.01 -4.13
CA LYS A 79 3.56 -9.87 -4.68
C LYS A 79 3.55 -9.13 -6.02
N TYR A 80 4.36 -8.07 -6.16
CA TYR A 80 4.33 -7.19 -7.35
C TYR A 80 5.36 -7.59 -8.41
N VAL A 81 6.47 -8.19 -7.99
CA VAL A 81 7.52 -8.69 -8.87
C VAL A 81 7.79 -10.13 -8.46
N PRO A 82 7.12 -11.12 -9.08
CA PRO A 82 7.37 -12.54 -8.79
C PRO A 82 8.65 -13.04 -9.49
N GLY A 83 9.15 -14.21 -9.06
CA GLY A 83 10.29 -14.87 -9.70
C GLY A 83 11.66 -14.37 -9.23
N VAL A 84 12.71 -14.75 -9.97
CA VAL A 84 14.11 -14.53 -9.59
C VAL A 84 14.44 -13.04 -9.44
N ASP A 85 13.99 -12.20 -10.38
CA ASP A 85 14.16 -10.75 -10.31
C ASP A 85 13.48 -10.15 -9.08
N GLY A 86 12.30 -10.68 -8.75
CA GLY A 86 11.57 -10.36 -7.54
C GLY A 86 12.34 -10.67 -6.25
N MET A 87 13.00 -11.83 -6.20
CA MET A 87 13.81 -12.23 -5.06
C MET A 87 15.02 -11.32 -4.85
N ALA A 88 15.74 -10.99 -5.92
CA ALA A 88 16.86 -10.06 -5.86
C ALA A 88 16.41 -8.68 -5.37
N LEU A 89 15.32 -8.15 -5.94
CA LEU A 89 14.75 -6.87 -5.53
C LEU A 89 14.23 -6.89 -4.10
N ALA A 90 13.63 -8.00 -3.65
CA ALA A 90 13.12 -8.16 -2.30
C ALA A 90 14.26 -8.11 -1.26
N LEU A 91 15.38 -8.79 -1.54
CA LEU A 91 16.59 -8.74 -0.70
C LEU A 91 17.19 -7.33 -0.67
N GLN A 92 17.32 -6.68 -1.83
CA GLN A 92 17.82 -5.31 -1.93
C GLN A 92 16.93 -4.33 -1.16
N ARG A 93 15.61 -4.39 -1.32
CA ARG A 93 14.69 -3.47 -0.64
C ARG A 93 14.65 -3.71 0.88
N ALA A 94 14.83 -4.95 1.31
CA ALA A 94 14.84 -5.36 2.71
C ALA A 94 16.15 -5.03 3.45
N SER A 95 17.26 -4.79 2.74
CA SER A 95 18.50 -4.33 3.36
C SER A 95 18.44 -2.87 3.81
N VAL A 96 17.49 -2.09 3.29
CA VAL A 96 17.25 -0.70 3.68
C VAL A 96 16.26 -0.66 4.85
N PRO A 97 16.58 0.03 5.97
CA PRO A 97 15.65 0.19 7.09
C PRO A 97 14.32 0.84 6.68
N ARG A 98 13.22 0.12 6.91
CA ARG A 98 11.87 0.54 6.56
C ARG A 98 10.92 0.53 7.76
N ILE A 99 9.90 1.35 7.66
CA ILE A 99 8.75 1.43 8.56
C ILE A 99 7.57 0.74 7.87
N THR A 100 6.95 -0.18 8.58
CA THR A 100 5.65 -0.75 8.25
C THR A 100 4.57 0.27 8.56
N ILE A 101 3.62 0.40 7.65
CA ILE A 101 2.41 1.19 7.81
C ILE A 101 1.25 0.20 7.72
N GLU A 102 0.61 -0.11 8.84
CA GLU A 102 -0.62 -0.90 8.91
C GLU A 102 -1.81 0.06 8.97
N VAL A 103 -2.80 -0.10 8.10
CA VAL A 103 -4.06 0.65 8.17
C VAL A 103 -5.21 -0.35 8.22
N ARG A 104 -5.87 -0.45 9.37
CA ARG A 104 -7.12 -1.21 9.54
C ARG A 104 -8.30 -0.29 9.28
N PRO A 105 -8.98 -0.38 8.12
CA PRO A 105 -10.09 0.50 7.81
C PRO A 105 -11.30 0.21 8.72
N ARG A 106 -11.98 1.26 9.19
CA ARG A 106 -13.26 1.12 9.90
C ARG A 106 -14.40 0.70 8.96
N ARG A 107 -14.28 1.10 7.69
CA ARG A 107 -15.20 0.78 6.61
C ARG A 107 -14.46 0.77 5.30
N LEU A 108 -14.83 -0.15 4.42
CA LEU A 108 -14.46 -0.16 3.01
C LEU A 108 -15.61 0.39 2.16
N LEU A 109 -15.27 1.22 1.19
CA LEU A 109 -16.19 1.76 0.18
C LEU A 109 -15.75 1.24 -1.18
N GLY A 110 -16.59 0.43 -1.82
CA GLY A 110 -16.44 0.05 -3.23
C GLY A 110 -17.16 1.06 -4.12
N LEU A 111 -16.48 1.56 -5.13
CA LEU A 111 -17.05 2.41 -6.18
C LEU A 111 -16.74 1.76 -7.53
N GLY A 112 -17.71 1.69 -8.42
CA GLY A 112 -17.48 1.19 -9.76
C GLY A 112 -18.75 1.24 -10.59
N VAL A 113 -18.57 1.34 -11.90
CA VAL A 113 -19.67 1.20 -12.86
C VAL A 113 -19.82 -0.28 -13.20
N GLY A 114 -21.01 -0.83 -12.97
CA GLY A 114 -21.38 -2.22 -13.32
C GLY A 114 -21.23 -2.48 -14.82
#